data_AF-A0A4Q3AXM2-F1
#
_entry.id   AF-A0A4Q3AXM2-F1
#
_cell.length_a   1.000
_cell.length_b   1.000
_cell.length_c   1.000
_cell.angle_alpha   90.00
_cell.angle_beta   90.00
_cell.angle_gamma   90.00
#
_symmetry.space_group_name_H-M   'P 1'
#
loop_
_entity.id
_entity.type
_entity.pdbx_description
1 polymer ?
#
loop_
_entity_poly.entity_id
_entity_poly.type
_entity_poly.pdbx_seq_one_letter_code
_entity_poly.pdbx_strand_id
1 'polypeptide(L)'
;MEETTAIPTNPKKETPLLDRSITTREVIFLLAVVFCLSPLITPPIALLMGLVIAQFIGHPYLHLNHKATHILLQVSVVGLGFGMNVTSAMKAGKEGIVFTIVSIIGTLVIGFLMGKFLKIEKKTSYLISAGTAICGGSAIAAISPVIKAEEKHISVALGTIFI
;
A
#
# COMPACT_ATOMS: atom_id res chain seq x y z
N MET A 1 -2.50 -21.54 -59.69
CA MET A 1 -1.19 -21.25 -60.29
C MET A 1 -0.34 -20.71 -59.19
N GLU A 2 0.67 -21.35 -58.63
CA GLU A 2 1.37 -22.64 -58.75
C GLU A 2 2.05 -22.74 -57.36
N GLU A 3 1.78 -23.75 -56.54
CA GLU A 3 2.46 -25.05 -56.47
C GLU A 3 3.97 -25.01 -56.17
N THR A 4 4.38 -25.96 -55.32
CA THR A 4 5.74 -26.48 -55.08
C THR A 4 6.61 -25.82 -54.02
N THR A 5 7.33 -26.54 -53.17
CA THR A 5 7.20 -27.83 -52.44
C THR A 5 8.57 -27.96 -51.74
N ALA A 6 8.55 -28.47 -50.50
CA ALA A 6 9.64 -29.15 -49.78
C ALA A 6 11.00 -28.42 -49.56
N ILE A 7 11.51 -28.48 -48.33
CA ILE A 7 12.58 -29.42 -47.91
C ILE A 7 12.81 -29.23 -46.38
N PRO A 8 13.13 -30.29 -45.63
CA PRO A 8 12.94 -30.39 -44.18
C PRO A 8 14.24 -30.22 -43.39
N THR A 9 14.22 -29.64 -42.18
CA THR A 9 15.30 -29.85 -41.19
C THR A 9 14.82 -29.57 -39.76
N ASN A 10 14.38 -30.60 -39.06
CA ASN A 10 14.63 -30.78 -37.63
C ASN A 10 15.75 -31.83 -37.59
N PRO A 11 16.95 -31.58 -37.02
CA PRO A 11 17.08 -31.54 -35.57
C PRO A 11 18.17 -30.62 -34.96
N LYS A 12 17.95 -30.32 -33.66
CA LYS A 12 18.88 -29.97 -32.57
C LYS A 12 19.02 -28.50 -32.14
N LYS A 13 18.76 -28.35 -30.82
CA LYS A 13 19.43 -27.50 -29.81
C LYS A 13 19.03 -26.00 -29.82
N GLU A 14 18.49 -25.39 -28.77
CA GLU A 14 18.64 -25.59 -27.32
C GLU A 14 17.41 -25.05 -26.57
N THR A 15 16.88 -25.82 -25.61
CA THR A 15 16.14 -25.23 -24.48
C THR A 15 17.16 -24.69 -23.48
N PRO A 16 16.96 -23.45 -23.02
CA PRO A 16 16.54 -23.33 -21.63
C PRO A 16 15.29 -22.43 -21.54
N LEU A 17 14.14 -23.08 -21.36
CA LEU A 17 12.99 -22.48 -20.71
C LEU A 17 13.33 -22.44 -19.21
N LEU A 18 13.06 -21.29 -18.56
CA LEU A 18 13.39 -20.94 -17.17
C LEU A 18 14.85 -20.55 -16.88
N ASP A 19 14.96 -19.57 -15.98
CA ASP A 19 16.12 -19.16 -15.18
C ASP A 19 16.93 -17.96 -15.72
N ARG A 20 16.79 -16.78 -15.06
CA ARG A 20 17.89 -15.99 -14.41
C ARG A 20 17.63 -14.50 -14.12
N SER A 21 16.40 -13.96 -14.16
CA SER A 21 16.13 -12.56 -13.78
C SER A 21 15.08 -12.36 -12.67
N ILE A 22 14.51 -13.43 -12.13
CA ILE A 22 13.41 -13.39 -11.15
C ILE A 22 13.89 -13.52 -9.68
N THR A 23 15.05 -14.13 -9.41
CA THR A 23 15.43 -14.45 -8.02
C THR A 23 16.10 -13.33 -7.22
N THR A 24 17.03 -12.52 -7.76
CA THR A 24 17.79 -11.57 -6.89
C THR A 24 16.91 -10.47 -6.29
N ARG A 25 15.95 -9.95 -7.07
CA ARG A 25 15.01 -8.92 -6.61
C ARG A 25 13.99 -9.45 -5.63
N GLU A 26 13.45 -10.64 -5.89
CA GLU A 26 12.53 -11.32 -4.96
C GLU A 26 13.25 -11.73 -3.68
N VAL A 27 14.49 -12.21 -3.73
CA VAL A 27 15.28 -12.56 -2.54
C VAL A 27 15.61 -11.34 -1.70
N ILE A 28 15.96 -10.20 -2.31
CA ILE A 28 16.15 -8.94 -1.57
C ILE A 28 14.85 -8.48 -0.91
N PHE A 29 13.71 -8.59 -1.60
CA PHE A 29 12.41 -8.25 -1.05
C PHE A 29 11.99 -9.20 0.09
N LEU A 30 12.20 -10.50 -0.07
CA LEU A 30 11.94 -11.52 0.95
C LEU A 30 12.83 -11.33 2.18
N LEU A 31 14.12 -11.02 1.96
CA LEU A 31 15.06 -10.73 3.03
C LEU A 31 14.69 -9.43 3.77
N ALA A 32 14.25 -8.39 3.06
CA ALA A 32 13.74 -7.17 3.67
C ALA A 32 12.44 -7.39 4.46
N VAL A 33 11.52 -8.23 3.96
CA VAL A 33 10.30 -8.61 4.69
C VAL A 33 10.64 -9.41 5.95
N VAL A 34 11.57 -10.36 5.86
CA VAL A 34 12.06 -11.14 7.01
C VAL A 34 12.76 -10.23 8.04
N PHE A 35 13.52 -9.23 7.56
CA PHE A 35 14.14 -8.24 8.44
C PHE A 35 13.11 -7.32 9.09
N CYS A 36 12.05 -6.95 8.38
CA CYS A 36 10.95 -6.14 8.90
C CYS A 36 10.07 -6.91 9.91
N LEU A 37 10.08 -8.25 9.85
CA LEU A 37 9.45 -9.11 10.86
C LEU A 37 10.18 -9.06 12.21
N SER A 38 11.41 -8.52 12.25
CA SER A 38 12.07 -8.28 13.53
C SER A 38 11.28 -7.21 14.31
N PRO A 39 10.85 -7.49 15.56
CA PRO A 39 10.00 -6.59 16.34
C PRO A 39 10.66 -5.24 16.71
N LEU A 40 11.86 -4.95 16.20
CA LEU A 40 12.58 -3.71 16.41
C LEU A 40 12.23 -2.61 15.37
N ILE A 41 11.58 -2.96 14.24
CA ILE A 41 11.31 -1.99 13.18
C ILE A 41 9.95 -1.30 13.37
N THR A 42 9.96 0.02 13.42
CA THR A 42 8.73 0.83 13.45
C THR A 42 8.10 0.97 12.06
N PRO A 43 6.76 1.19 11.96
CA PRO A 43 6.08 1.32 10.67
C PRO A 43 6.66 2.39 9.72
N PRO A 44 7.09 3.58 10.19
CA PRO A 44 7.74 4.57 9.33
C PRO A 44 9.05 4.06 8.71
N ILE A 45 9.87 3.36 9.49
CA ILE A 45 11.16 2.82 9.04
C ILE A 45 10.94 1.70 8.02
N ALA A 46 9.95 0.83 8.26
CA ALA A 46 9.53 -0.18 7.31
C ALA A 46 9.09 0.42 5.96
N LEU A 47 8.29 1.49 6.01
CA LEU A 47 7.82 2.20 4.82
C LEU A 47 8.99 2.86 4.08
N LEU A 48 9.89 3.53 4.79
CA LEU A 48 11.06 4.20 4.21
C LEU A 48 12.00 3.19 3.55
N MET A 49 12.28 2.06 4.20
CA MET A 49 13.08 0.98 3.63
C MET A 49 12.41 0.39 2.37
N GLY A 50 11.10 0.15 2.42
CA GLY A 50 10.32 -0.31 1.26
C GLY A 50 10.35 0.67 0.09
N LEU A 51 10.25 1.98 0.34
CA LEU A 51 10.32 3.03 -0.67
C LEU A 51 11.70 3.09 -1.32
N VAL A 52 12.78 3.02 -0.53
CA VAL A 52 14.17 3.00 -1.04
C VAL A 52 14.37 1.79 -1.94
N ILE A 53 13.93 0.60 -1.52
CA ILE A 53 14.04 -0.62 -2.32
C ILE A 53 13.23 -0.50 -3.62
N ALA A 54 12.00 0.02 -3.55
CA ALA A 54 11.15 0.24 -4.72
C ALA A 54 11.81 1.19 -5.74
N GLN A 55 12.52 2.23 -5.27
CA GLN A 55 13.23 3.18 -6.12
C GLN A 55 14.46 2.59 -6.84
N PHE A 56 15.20 1.68 -6.18
CA PHE A 56 16.40 1.08 -6.78
C PHE A 56 16.10 -0.12 -7.69
N ILE A 57 15.04 -0.88 -7.40
CA ILE A 57 14.76 -2.16 -8.03
C ILE A 57 13.70 -2.05 -9.15
N GLY A 58 12.84 -1.03 -9.10
CA GLY A 58 11.71 -0.85 -10.02
C GLY A 58 10.57 -1.85 -9.75
N HIS A 59 9.31 -1.40 -9.86
CA HIS A 59 8.12 -2.20 -9.53
C HIS A 59 7.80 -3.27 -10.59
N PRO A 60 7.92 -4.58 -10.28
CA PRO A 60 7.57 -5.65 -11.24
C PRO A 60 6.06 -5.95 -11.29
N TYR A 61 5.28 -5.52 -10.30
CA TYR A 61 3.88 -5.91 -10.09
C TYR A 61 2.96 -4.74 -9.70
N LEU A 62 3.01 -3.64 -10.47
CA LEU A 62 2.22 -2.43 -10.23
C LEU A 62 0.71 -2.73 -10.08
N HIS A 63 0.17 -3.61 -10.92
CA HIS A 63 -1.27 -3.89 -10.96
C HIS A 63 -1.75 -4.82 -9.83
N LEU A 64 -0.93 -5.79 -9.40
CA LEU A 64 -1.33 -6.78 -8.39
C LEU A 64 -1.17 -6.26 -6.96
N ASN A 65 -0.26 -5.30 -6.75
CA ASN A 65 0.07 -4.78 -5.42
C ASN A 65 -1.14 -4.13 -4.74
N HIS A 66 -1.94 -3.36 -5.48
CA HIS A 66 -3.12 -2.71 -4.93
C HIS A 66 -4.15 -3.71 -4.38
N LYS A 67 -4.39 -4.82 -5.11
CA LYS A 67 -5.32 -5.87 -4.68
C LYS A 67 -4.79 -6.66 -3.49
N ALA A 68 -3.50 -6.99 -3.50
CA ALA A 68 -2.84 -7.68 -2.40
C ALA A 68 -2.88 -6.85 -1.11
N THR A 69 -2.53 -5.57 -1.18
CA THR A 69 -2.53 -4.64 -0.04
C THR A 69 -3.92 -4.53 0.59
N HIS A 70 -4.97 -4.39 -0.22
CA HIS A 70 -6.34 -4.33 0.29
C HIS A 70 -6.75 -5.61 1.04
N ILE A 71 -6.44 -6.78 0.48
CA ILE A 71 -6.75 -8.07 1.12
C ILE A 71 -5.95 -8.22 2.43
N LEU A 72 -4.65 -7.90 2.42
CA LEU A 72 -3.81 -7.95 3.61
C LEU A 72 -4.30 -7.03 4.73
N LEU A 73 -4.68 -5.79 4.40
CA LEU A 73 -5.23 -4.87 5.40
C LEU A 73 -6.55 -5.40 5.97
N GLN A 74 -7.44 -5.91 5.13
CA GLN A 74 -8.73 -6.43 5.57
C GLN A 74 -8.55 -7.63 6.51
N VAL A 75 -7.68 -8.57 6.15
CA VAL A 75 -7.32 -9.72 7.01
C VAL A 75 -6.69 -9.24 8.32
N SER A 76 -5.81 -8.24 8.28
CA SER A 76 -5.17 -7.69 9.49
C SER A 76 -6.17 -7.02 10.43
N VAL A 77 -7.09 -6.21 9.91
CA VAL A 77 -8.14 -5.53 10.70
C VAL A 77 -9.09 -6.55 11.33
N VAL A 78 -9.49 -7.58 10.57
CA VAL A 78 -10.34 -8.67 11.09
C VAL A 78 -9.60 -9.45 12.18
N GLY A 79 -8.33 -9.78 11.97
CA GLY A 79 -7.49 -10.47 12.96
C GLY A 79 -7.30 -9.66 14.25
N LEU A 80 -7.07 -8.34 14.13
CA LEU A 80 -7.03 -7.42 15.28
C LEU A 80 -8.36 -7.41 16.05
N GLY A 81 -9.49 -7.48 15.34
CA GLY A 81 -10.82 -7.56 15.93
C GLY A 81 -11.05 -8.81 16.79
N PHE A 82 -10.61 -9.98 16.30
CA PHE A 82 -10.70 -11.24 17.07
C PHE A 82 -9.83 -11.26 18.32
N GLY A 83 -8.73 -10.49 18.34
CA GLY A 83 -7.85 -10.37 19.51
C GLY A 83 -8.33 -9.40 20.59
N MET A 84 -9.36 -8.59 20.33
CA MET A 84 -9.81 -7.52 21.23
C MET A 84 -11.00 -7.96 22.09
N ASN A 85 -10.98 -7.64 23.39
CA ASN A 85 -12.11 -7.90 24.28
C ASN A 85 -13.30 -6.99 23.93
N VAL A 86 -14.42 -7.60 23.58
CA VAL A 86 -15.65 -6.91 23.14
C VAL A 86 -16.13 -5.90 24.18
N THR A 87 -16.04 -6.23 25.48
CA THR A 87 -16.49 -5.36 26.57
C THR A 87 -15.62 -4.10 26.68
N SER A 88 -14.30 -4.25 26.55
CA SER A 88 -13.37 -3.12 26.56
C SER A 88 -13.56 -2.21 25.34
N ALA A 89 -13.74 -2.82 24.16
CA ALA A 89 -13.99 -2.09 22.92
C ALA A 89 -15.31 -1.30 22.98
N MET A 90 -16.37 -1.90 23.51
CA MET A 90 -17.66 -1.22 23.70
C MET A 90 -17.58 -0.07 24.70
N LYS A 91 -16.82 -0.23 25.80
CA LYS A 91 -16.65 0.84 26.78
C LYS A 91 -15.88 2.02 26.20
N ALA A 92 -14.74 1.76 25.54
CA ALA A 92 -13.95 2.78 24.86
C ALA A 92 -14.75 3.49 23.75
N GLY A 93 -15.56 2.74 23.00
CA GLY A 93 -16.47 3.30 22.02
C GLY A 93 -17.52 4.23 22.64
N LYS A 94 -18.21 3.80 23.70
CA LYS A 94 -19.25 4.63 24.34
C LYS A 94 -18.70 5.92 24.95
N GLU A 95 -17.56 5.86 25.61
CA GLU A 95 -16.93 7.04 26.22
C GLU A 95 -16.26 7.93 25.16
N GLY A 96 -15.71 7.35 24.09
CA GLY A 96 -14.90 8.07 23.10
C GLY A 96 -15.63 8.56 21.86
N ILE A 97 -16.80 8.01 21.50
CA ILE A 97 -17.39 8.23 20.16
C ILE A 97 -17.67 9.70 19.85
N VAL A 98 -18.16 10.47 20.83
CA VAL A 98 -18.44 11.89 20.66
C VAL A 98 -17.13 12.65 20.42
N PHE A 99 -16.10 12.35 21.21
CA PHE A 99 -14.77 12.97 21.05
C PHE A 99 -14.14 12.60 19.72
N THR A 100 -14.23 11.34 19.31
CA THR A 100 -13.74 10.86 18.00
C THR A 100 -14.44 11.56 16.85
N ILE A 101 -15.77 11.70 16.87
CA ILE A 101 -16.52 12.39 15.81
C ILE A 101 -16.11 13.86 15.73
N VAL A 102 -16.06 14.56 16.86
CA VAL A 102 -15.68 15.98 16.90
C VAL A 102 -14.24 16.17 16.43
N SER A 103 -13.32 15.32 16.89
CA SER A 103 -11.91 15.36 16.48
C SER A 103 -11.76 15.06 14.99
N ILE A 104 -12.46 14.06 14.46
CA ILE A 104 -12.39 13.72 13.03
C ILE A 104 -12.90 14.88 12.19
N ILE A 105 -14.10 15.41 12.49
CA ILE A 105 -14.68 16.52 11.73
C ILE A 105 -13.78 17.76 11.84
N GLY A 106 -13.29 18.07 13.04
CA GLY A 106 -12.38 19.18 13.26
C GLY A 106 -11.10 19.06 12.43
N THR A 107 -10.41 17.92 12.51
CA THR A 107 -9.19 17.66 11.74
C THR A 107 -9.46 17.65 10.23
N LEU A 108 -10.59 17.10 9.78
CA LEU A 108 -10.94 17.06 8.35
C LEU A 108 -11.21 18.46 7.80
N VAL A 109 -11.94 19.30 8.54
CA VAL A 109 -12.24 20.69 8.16
C VAL A 109 -10.97 21.53 8.15
N ILE A 110 -10.15 21.42 9.19
CA ILE A 110 -8.87 22.15 9.29
C ILE A 110 -7.92 21.69 8.19
N GLY A 111 -7.79 20.38 7.98
CA GLY A 111 -6.93 19.79 6.94
C GLY A 111 -7.36 20.18 5.53
N PHE A 112 -8.67 20.23 5.25
CA PHE A 112 -9.20 20.72 3.97
C PHE A 112 -8.97 22.22 3.77
N LEU A 113 -9.18 23.02 4.81
CA LEU A 113 -8.97 24.48 4.76
C LEU A 113 -7.49 24.81 4.54
N MET A 114 -6.59 24.16 5.27
CA MET A 114 -5.15 24.27 5.07
C MET A 114 -4.75 23.77 3.68
N GLY A 115 -5.24 22.61 3.23
CA GLY A 115 -4.94 22.10 1.90
C GLY A 115 -5.35 23.06 0.77
N LYS A 116 -6.48 23.74 0.93
CA LYS A 116 -6.94 24.79 0.01
C LYS A 116 -6.03 26.03 0.06
N PHE A 117 -5.58 26.43 1.24
CA PHE A 117 -4.67 27.56 1.42
C PHE A 117 -3.28 27.29 0.79
N LEU A 118 -2.77 26.08 0.96
CA LEU A 118 -1.48 25.64 0.40
C LEU A 118 -1.54 25.27 -1.10
N LYS A 119 -2.69 25.42 -1.77
CA LYS A 119 -2.91 25.04 -3.18
C LYS A 119 -2.48 23.59 -3.49
N ILE A 120 -2.65 22.68 -2.53
CA ILE A 120 -2.41 21.24 -2.73
C ILE A 120 -3.55 20.65 -3.54
N GLU A 121 -3.26 19.60 -4.31
CA GLU A 121 -4.27 18.88 -5.07
C GLU A 121 -5.37 18.28 -4.15
N LYS A 122 -6.63 18.41 -4.57
CA LYS A 122 -7.80 18.03 -3.75
C LYS A 122 -7.73 16.58 -3.26
N LYS A 123 -7.27 15.66 -4.11
CA LYS A 123 -7.10 14.24 -3.76
C LYS A 123 -6.07 14.11 -2.64
N THR A 124 -4.84 14.59 -2.83
CA THR A 124 -3.77 14.50 -1.81
C THR A 124 -4.18 15.12 -0.48
N SER A 125 -4.79 16.32 -0.50
CA SER A 125 -5.26 16.98 0.73
C SER A 125 -6.32 16.17 1.46
N TYR A 126 -7.24 15.52 0.73
CA TYR A 126 -8.24 14.64 1.33
C TYR A 126 -7.63 13.36 1.92
N LEU A 127 -6.68 12.73 1.21
CA LEU A 127 -5.94 11.56 1.74
C LEU A 127 -5.19 11.89 3.02
N ILE A 128 -4.47 13.02 3.04
CA ILE A 128 -3.70 13.46 4.21
C ILE A 128 -4.65 13.74 5.37
N SER A 129 -5.70 14.54 5.15
CA SER A 129 -6.64 14.91 6.20
C SER A 129 -7.37 13.70 6.78
N ALA A 130 -7.84 12.78 5.93
CA ALA A 130 -8.51 11.56 6.38
C ALA A 130 -7.55 10.59 7.07
N GLY A 131 -6.33 10.46 6.56
CA GLY A 131 -5.29 9.67 7.20
C GLY A 131 -4.94 10.20 8.59
N THR A 132 -4.71 11.50 8.74
CA THR A 132 -4.40 12.13 10.04
C THR A 132 -5.58 12.07 11.01
N ALA A 133 -6.81 12.17 10.53
CA ALA A 133 -8.00 12.20 11.39
C ALA A 133 -8.40 10.82 11.96
N ILE A 134 -8.09 9.72 11.27
CA ILE A 134 -8.64 8.39 11.59
C ILE A 134 -7.55 7.46 12.13
N CYS A 135 -6.76 6.85 11.25
CA CYS A 135 -5.79 5.80 11.61
C CYS A 135 -4.59 5.72 10.65
N GLY A 136 -4.35 6.79 9.88
CA GLY A 136 -3.20 6.92 8.98
C GLY A 136 -3.33 6.10 7.72
N GLY A 137 -2.45 5.11 7.56
CA GLY A 137 -2.32 4.32 6.33
C GLY A 137 -3.54 3.46 5.99
N SER A 138 -4.25 2.93 6.99
CA SER A 138 -5.47 2.14 6.76
C SER A 138 -6.63 2.96 6.24
N ALA A 139 -6.75 4.23 6.68
CA ALA A 139 -7.70 5.17 6.11
C ALA A 139 -7.35 5.52 4.65
N ILE A 140 -6.06 5.75 4.34
CA ILE A 140 -5.61 6.01 2.97
C ILE A 140 -5.95 4.83 2.04
N ALA A 141 -5.66 3.60 2.47
CA ALA A 141 -5.92 2.40 1.66
C ALA A 141 -7.42 2.13 1.44
N ALA A 142 -8.28 2.49 2.39
CA ALA A 142 -9.73 2.37 2.24
C ALA A 142 -10.30 3.43 1.29
N ILE A 143 -9.78 4.66 1.34
CA ILE A 143 -10.30 5.80 0.59
C ILE A 143 -9.73 5.84 -0.84
N SER A 144 -8.48 5.40 -1.05
CA SER A 144 -7.82 5.45 -2.36
C SER A 144 -8.63 4.87 -3.53
N PRO A 145 -9.30 3.70 -3.43
CA PRO A 145 -10.16 3.20 -4.51
C PRO A 145 -11.44 4.02 -4.69
N VAL A 146 -11.99 4.59 -3.61
CA VAL A 146 -13.26 5.35 -3.62
C VAL A 146 -13.11 6.66 -4.41
N ILE A 147 -11.99 7.37 -4.21
CA ILE A 147 -11.72 8.65 -4.88
C ILE A 147 -10.83 8.53 -6.12
N LYS A 148 -10.50 7.29 -6.52
CA LYS A 148 -9.59 6.97 -7.63
C LYS A 148 -8.29 7.79 -7.53
N ALA A 149 -7.63 7.66 -6.38
CA ALA A 149 -6.35 8.31 -6.13
C ALA A 149 -5.24 7.64 -6.95
N GLU A 150 -4.43 8.44 -7.62
CA GLU A 150 -3.24 7.95 -8.32
C GLU A 150 -2.14 7.62 -7.31
N GLU A 151 -1.27 6.65 -7.67
CA GLU A 151 -0.21 6.15 -6.78
C GLU A 151 0.71 7.28 -6.26
N LYS A 152 0.93 8.31 -7.08
CA LYS A 152 1.67 9.51 -6.69
C LYS A 152 1.05 10.21 -5.48
N HIS A 153 -0.28 10.37 -5.45
CA HIS A 153 -0.96 11.02 -4.32
C HIS A 153 -0.94 10.16 -3.07
N ILE A 154 -1.11 8.85 -3.23
CA ILE A 154 -1.06 7.88 -2.14
C ILE A 154 0.32 7.89 -1.48
N SER A 155 1.38 7.82 -2.30
CA SER A 155 2.76 7.80 -1.80
C SER A 155 3.15 9.10 -1.10
N VAL A 156 2.74 10.25 -1.63
CA VAL A 156 2.97 11.56 -0.98
C VAL A 156 2.20 11.64 0.34
N ALA A 157 0.93 11.25 0.36
CA ALA A 157 0.12 11.29 1.57
C ALA A 157 0.66 10.38 2.67
N LEU A 158 1.06 9.15 2.33
CA LEU A 158 1.70 8.23 3.27
C LEU A 158 3.01 8.81 3.81
N GLY A 159 3.86 9.36 2.93
CA GLY A 159 5.11 10.01 3.34
C GLY A 159 4.89 11.17 4.31
N THR A 160 3.87 12.00 4.08
CA THR A 160 3.56 13.15 4.96
C THR A 160 3.01 12.75 6.33
N ILE A 161 2.30 11.64 6.46
CA ILE A 161 1.69 11.23 7.75
C ILE A 161 2.68 10.49 8.65
N PHE A 162 3.59 9.72 8.06
CA PHE A 162 4.56 8.91 8.80
C PHE A 162 5.87 9.65 9.12
N ILE A 163 6.06 10.87 8.63
CA ILE A 163 7.24 11.73 8.88
C ILE A 163 6.94 12.79 9.93
#